data_AF-A0A364NQR9-F1
#
_entry.id   AF-A0A364NQR9-F1
#
_cell.length_a   1.000
_cell.length_b   1.000
_cell.length_c   1.000
_cell.angle_alpha   90.00
_cell.angle_beta   90.00
_cell.angle_gamma   90.00
#
_symmetry.space_group_name_H-M   'P 1'
#
loop_
_entity.id
_entity.type
_entity.pdbx_description
1 polymer ?
#
loop_
_entity_poly.entity_id
_entity_poly.type
_entity_poly.pdbx_seq_one_letter_code
_entity_poly.pdbx_strand_id
1 'polypeptide(L)'
;MLCSVLSLSTQASTADHSQFEVLKGPFSSGQEVTAACLSCHTEAAHQVMQTRHWTWEYENPLTGEVLGKKTMLNGFCIGDRSNEAFCHSCHIGYGWQDNTFDFNEPTNIDCLACHNTGEYKKIAGMAGHPSYERQEWPKGSGKFIEAIDLIGVAQQIGSTSRETCGSCHFYGGGGDGVKHGDLDSSLVHPSRELDVHMASDGLNFSCSDCHQTDKHQVPGSRISMAAAPSGGAMMRGQHPSEYQNPASCQSCHGNDPHKGDLMHSSRLNQHADIIACQTCHIPAFSRGGVPTRMGWDWSVAGKLTEEGKPFFTYDEEGNITYDSRKGSFNLGQNVEPVYQWFNGDVSYIQPDSQIDPSDRVAINRFLGEPGSADARIWPFKRFEGRQPYDTELKTLLVPQVAIPNDTSFWYNFDWDKALLAGAESSGRPFSGHYDFVDTQMDWPITHMVAPKEQALDCASCHTSEGRLAGVKGIWMPGHHRQSLLDQAGFLLAGLILLGAAGHGSMRFVTRNKKSGG
;
A
#
# COMPACT_ATOMS: atom_id res chain seq x y z
N MET A 1 -3.49 -42.25 -30.19
CA MET A 1 -3.15 -40.92 -30.74
C MET A 1 -2.90 -40.00 -29.57
N LEU A 2 -1.64 -39.82 -29.18
CA LEU A 2 -1.24 -38.83 -28.17
C LEU A 2 -1.35 -37.45 -28.81
N CYS A 3 -2.21 -36.59 -28.27
CA CYS A 3 -2.22 -35.18 -28.60
C CYS A 3 -1.23 -34.50 -27.66
N SER A 4 -0.01 -34.27 -28.15
CA SER A 4 0.96 -33.40 -27.48
C SER A 4 0.37 -32.01 -27.38
N VAL A 5 0.07 -31.58 -26.16
CA VAL A 5 -0.19 -30.17 -25.86
C VAL A 5 1.14 -29.45 -26.06
N LEU A 6 1.29 -28.81 -27.21
CA LEU A 6 2.31 -27.80 -27.42
C LEU A 6 2.04 -26.68 -26.41
N SER A 7 2.82 -26.63 -25.34
CA SER A 7 2.98 -25.41 -24.56
C SER A 7 3.44 -24.33 -25.53
N LEU A 8 2.56 -23.38 -25.84
CA LEU A 8 2.94 -22.15 -26.51
C LEU A 8 3.90 -21.43 -25.56
N SER A 9 5.20 -21.49 -25.88
CA SER A 9 6.20 -20.61 -25.29
C SER A 9 5.73 -19.17 -25.49
N THR A 10 5.43 -18.48 -24.39
CA THR A 10 5.25 -17.03 -24.39
C THR A 10 6.61 -16.39 -24.64
N GLN A 11 7.00 -16.30 -25.90
CA GLN A 11 7.97 -15.31 -26.36
C GLN A 11 7.23 -14.46 -27.42
N ALA A 12 7.53 -13.18 -27.58
CA ALA A 12 8.90 -12.75 -27.74
C ALA A 12 9.07 -11.27 -27.42
N SER A 13 9.87 -10.98 -26.38
CA SER A 13 10.83 -9.89 -26.51
C SER A 13 11.51 -10.04 -27.87
N THR A 14 11.63 -8.95 -28.63
CA THR A 14 12.33 -8.99 -29.93
C THR A 14 13.84 -9.21 -29.78
N ALA A 15 14.34 -9.28 -28.54
CA ALA A 15 15.72 -9.48 -28.17
C ALA A 15 15.89 -10.70 -27.26
N ASP A 16 16.81 -11.60 -27.64
CA ASP A 16 17.35 -12.65 -26.78
C ASP A 16 18.62 -12.13 -26.11
N HIS A 17 18.54 -11.84 -24.81
CA HIS A 17 19.64 -11.22 -24.06
C HIS A 17 20.83 -12.16 -23.87
N SER A 18 20.62 -13.49 -23.97
CA SER A 18 21.71 -14.47 -23.94
C SER A 18 22.66 -14.37 -25.14
N GLN A 19 22.21 -13.75 -26.24
CA GLN A 19 22.99 -13.62 -27.47
C GLN A 19 23.85 -12.35 -27.52
N PHE A 20 23.65 -11.40 -26.59
CA PHE A 20 24.41 -10.15 -26.59
C PHE A 20 25.79 -10.33 -25.97
N GLU A 21 26.83 -10.03 -26.75
CA GLU A 21 28.23 -10.11 -26.29
C GLU A 21 28.48 -9.29 -25.02
N VAL A 22 27.86 -8.11 -24.93
CA VAL A 22 27.98 -7.21 -23.76
C VAL A 22 27.43 -7.83 -22.47
N LEU A 23 26.60 -8.88 -22.55
CA LEU A 23 26.01 -9.58 -21.41
C LEU A 23 26.69 -10.92 -21.08
N LYS A 24 27.80 -11.26 -21.76
CA LYS A 24 28.60 -12.45 -21.42
C LYS A 24 29.50 -12.25 -20.19
N GLY A 25 29.63 -11.02 -19.71
CA GLY A 25 30.44 -10.68 -18.55
C GLY A 25 31.96 -10.81 -18.81
N PRO A 26 32.76 -10.96 -17.74
CA PRO A 26 32.35 -11.09 -16.34
C PRO A 26 31.72 -9.80 -15.79
N PHE A 27 30.88 -9.95 -14.77
CA PHE A 27 30.35 -8.83 -13.98
C PHE A 27 30.78 -8.99 -12.52
N SER A 28 31.44 -7.96 -11.98
CA SER A 28 31.85 -7.89 -10.58
C SER A 28 30.82 -7.19 -9.68
N SER A 29 29.92 -6.42 -10.29
CA SER A 29 28.90 -5.63 -9.59
C SER A 29 27.61 -5.50 -10.41
N GLY A 30 26.53 -5.07 -9.74
CA GLY A 30 25.27 -4.75 -10.41
C GLY A 30 25.39 -3.54 -11.33
N GLN A 31 26.21 -2.55 -10.95
CA GLN A 31 26.47 -1.37 -11.77
C GLN A 31 27.11 -1.71 -13.12
N GLU A 32 28.00 -2.71 -13.17
CA GLU A 32 28.56 -3.18 -14.45
C GLU A 32 27.50 -3.81 -15.36
N VAL A 33 26.53 -4.53 -14.78
CA VAL A 33 25.37 -5.04 -15.53
C VAL A 33 24.54 -3.88 -16.06
N THR A 34 24.24 -2.88 -15.23
CA THR A 34 23.49 -1.68 -15.64
C THR A 34 24.22 -0.93 -16.75
N ALA A 35 25.54 -0.76 -16.66
CA ALA A 35 26.34 -0.15 -17.72
C ALA A 35 26.19 -0.91 -19.06
N ALA A 36 26.18 -2.25 -19.03
CA ALA A 36 25.92 -3.07 -20.20
C ALA A 36 24.50 -2.85 -20.76
N CYS A 37 23.47 -2.82 -19.90
CA CYS A 37 22.09 -2.55 -20.30
C CYS A 37 21.94 -1.18 -20.99
N LEU A 38 22.57 -0.14 -20.42
CA LEU A 38 22.48 1.23 -20.92
C LEU A 38 23.17 1.45 -22.27
N SER A 39 24.01 0.51 -22.73
CA SER A 39 24.55 0.54 -24.10
C SER A 39 23.49 0.39 -25.19
N CYS A 40 22.35 -0.22 -24.86
CA CYS A 40 21.21 -0.43 -25.77
C CYS A 40 19.95 0.33 -25.32
N HIS A 41 19.72 0.45 -24.00
CA HIS A 41 18.55 1.10 -23.41
C HIS A 41 18.80 2.57 -23.09
N THR A 42 19.13 3.36 -24.12
CA THR A 42 19.70 4.72 -23.97
C THR A 42 18.79 5.71 -23.24
N GLU A 43 17.47 5.53 -23.30
CA GLU A 43 16.50 6.41 -22.63
C GLU A 43 16.07 5.90 -21.24
N ALA A 44 16.36 4.64 -20.91
CA ALA A 44 15.81 4.00 -19.72
C ALA A 44 16.27 4.68 -18.43
N ALA A 45 17.56 5.04 -18.35
CA ALA A 45 18.07 5.74 -17.18
C ALA A 45 17.36 7.07 -16.93
N HIS A 46 17.28 7.91 -17.96
CA HIS A 46 16.60 9.21 -17.88
C HIS A 46 15.13 9.06 -17.46
N GLN A 47 14.43 8.06 -18.00
CA GLN A 47 13.04 7.76 -17.63
C GLN A 47 12.91 7.31 -16.17
N VAL A 48 13.71 6.34 -15.74
CA VAL A 48 13.68 5.77 -14.38
C VAL A 48 14.05 6.82 -13.33
N MET A 49 15.07 7.65 -13.61
CA MET A 49 15.57 8.64 -12.66
C MET A 49 14.57 9.77 -12.37
N GLN A 50 13.54 9.92 -13.21
CA GLN A 50 12.42 10.84 -13.00
C GLN A 50 11.26 10.22 -12.22
N THR A 51 11.35 8.94 -11.88
CA THR A 51 10.27 8.23 -11.18
C THR A 51 10.42 8.33 -9.67
N ARG A 52 9.30 8.15 -8.99
CA ARG A 52 9.25 8.03 -7.52
C ARG A 52 9.96 6.78 -6.99
N HIS A 53 10.13 5.75 -7.83
CA HIS A 53 10.89 4.56 -7.45
C HIS A 53 12.37 4.89 -7.29
N TRP A 54 12.90 5.81 -8.11
CA TRP A 54 14.27 6.30 -8.00
C TRP A 54 14.43 7.37 -6.93
N THR A 55 13.65 8.45 -6.99
CA THR A 55 13.86 9.60 -6.11
C THR A 55 13.39 9.36 -4.68
N TRP A 56 12.43 8.46 -4.49
CA TRP A 56 11.68 8.29 -3.25
C TRP A 56 11.05 9.59 -2.72
N GLU A 57 10.79 10.52 -3.63
CA GLU A 57 10.23 11.84 -3.37
C GLU A 57 8.96 12.06 -4.21
N TYR A 58 8.11 12.95 -3.73
CA TYR A 58 6.87 13.39 -4.34
C TYR A 58 6.55 14.77 -3.79
N GLU A 59 6.50 15.77 -4.66
CA GLU A 59 6.05 17.10 -4.30
C GLU A 59 4.52 17.12 -4.27
N ASN A 60 3.94 17.44 -3.11
CA ASN A 60 2.50 17.59 -2.98
C ASN A 60 2.07 18.87 -3.73
N PRO A 61 1.25 18.80 -4.79
CA PRO A 61 0.88 19.96 -5.59
C PRO A 61 0.01 20.97 -4.83
N LEU A 62 -0.67 20.55 -3.74
CA LEU A 62 -1.53 21.42 -2.94
C LEU A 62 -0.75 22.21 -1.88
N THR A 63 0.24 21.57 -1.25
CA THR A 63 0.98 22.16 -0.12
C THR A 63 2.40 22.59 -0.48
N GLY A 64 2.96 22.10 -1.59
CA GLY A 64 4.37 22.24 -1.95
C GLY A 64 5.31 21.38 -1.08
N GLU A 65 4.78 20.55 -0.18
CA GLU A 65 5.60 19.71 0.70
C GLU A 65 6.24 18.56 -0.08
N VAL A 66 7.52 18.30 0.19
CA VAL A 66 8.23 17.13 -0.35
C VAL A 66 7.97 15.93 0.53
N LEU A 67 7.03 15.09 0.08
CA LEU A 67 6.71 13.80 0.68
C LEU A 67 7.50 12.69 -0.01
N GLY A 68 7.45 11.49 0.54
CA GLY A 68 8.11 10.31 0.00
C GLY A 68 8.83 9.50 1.06
N LYS A 69 9.32 8.31 0.69
CA LYS A 69 9.92 7.39 1.67
C LYS A 69 11.16 8.00 2.35
N LYS A 70 11.87 8.89 1.64
CA LYS A 70 13.06 9.60 2.12
C LYS A 70 12.77 10.64 3.22
N THR A 71 11.59 11.25 3.22
CA THR A 71 11.25 12.38 4.12
C THR A 71 10.17 12.02 5.14
N MET A 72 9.30 11.06 4.83
CA MET A 72 8.12 10.76 5.64
C MET A 72 8.44 9.85 6.82
N LEU A 73 7.74 10.13 7.92
CA LEU A 73 7.61 9.22 9.04
C LEU A 73 6.55 8.14 8.76
N ASN A 74 6.69 6.99 9.41
CA ASN A 74 5.68 5.93 9.44
C ASN A 74 5.59 5.30 10.84
N GLY A 75 4.52 4.55 11.12
CA GLY A 75 4.37 3.84 12.40
C GLY A 75 5.16 2.52 12.54
N PHE A 76 5.91 2.10 11.52
CA PHE A 76 6.61 0.81 11.48
C PHE A 76 8.09 0.97 11.90
N CYS A 77 9.00 1.05 10.92
CA CYS A 77 10.42 1.31 11.15
C CYS A 77 10.71 2.81 11.38
N ILE A 78 9.67 3.63 11.57
CA ILE A 78 9.72 5.05 11.89
C ILE A 78 10.21 5.94 10.75
N GLY A 79 11.48 5.84 10.36
CA GLY A 79 12.08 6.71 9.34
C GLY A 79 13.24 6.06 8.60
N ASP A 80 13.50 6.58 7.41
CA ASP A 80 14.53 6.09 6.48
C ASP A 80 15.94 6.59 6.84
N ARG A 81 16.08 7.89 7.08
CA ARG A 81 17.35 8.53 7.44
C ARG A 81 17.94 7.94 8.72
N SER A 82 19.26 7.79 8.73
CA SER A 82 20.08 7.05 9.69
C SER A 82 20.01 5.52 9.58
N ASN A 83 19.18 4.97 8.69
CA ASN A 83 18.92 3.54 8.48
C ASN A 83 18.98 3.11 7.00
N GLU A 84 19.52 3.97 6.14
CA GLU A 84 19.50 3.91 4.68
C GLU A 84 19.89 2.53 4.14
N ALA A 85 21.05 2.01 4.52
CA ALA A 85 21.57 0.74 4.00
C ALA A 85 20.62 -0.46 4.21
N PHE A 86 19.80 -0.43 5.27
CA PHE A 86 18.78 -1.44 5.50
C PHE A 86 17.54 -1.18 4.65
N CYS A 87 17.02 0.05 4.69
CA CYS A 87 15.80 0.45 4.01
C CYS A 87 15.90 0.38 2.47
N HIS A 88 17.09 0.63 1.94
CA HIS A 88 17.39 0.74 0.50
C HIS A 88 17.65 -0.61 -0.17
N SER A 89 17.58 -1.71 0.58
CA SER A 89 17.35 -3.03 -0.01
C SER A 89 16.07 -3.11 -0.85
N CYS A 90 15.11 -2.22 -0.59
CA CYS A 90 13.89 -2.05 -1.38
C CYS A 90 13.94 -0.83 -2.33
N HIS A 91 15.09 -0.17 -2.49
CA HIS A 91 15.27 0.89 -3.49
C HIS A 91 15.70 0.26 -4.82
N ILE A 92 15.34 0.85 -5.95
CA ILE A 92 15.71 0.35 -7.29
C ILE A 92 17.10 0.83 -7.73
N GLY A 93 18.03 0.94 -6.78
CA GLY A 93 19.40 1.35 -7.03
C GLY A 93 20.42 0.63 -6.15
N TYR A 94 21.69 0.88 -6.46
CA TYR A 94 22.85 0.28 -5.83
C TYR A 94 23.68 1.32 -5.08
N GLY A 95 23.98 1.06 -3.81
CA GLY A 95 24.94 1.87 -3.04
C GLY A 95 24.36 3.10 -2.35
N TRP A 96 23.03 3.24 -2.28
CA TRP A 96 22.42 4.29 -1.46
C TRP A 96 22.54 3.90 0.01
N GLN A 97 23.60 4.37 0.67
CA GLN A 97 23.90 4.04 2.07
C GLN A 97 23.85 5.24 3.02
N ASP A 98 23.88 6.46 2.47
CA ASP A 98 23.88 7.72 3.21
C ASP A 98 23.50 8.89 2.27
N ASN A 99 23.71 10.14 2.72
CA ASN A 99 23.38 11.35 1.98
C ASN A 99 24.34 11.71 0.83
N THR A 100 25.40 10.92 0.60
CA THR A 100 26.38 11.13 -0.48
C THR A 100 26.02 10.41 -1.77
N PHE A 101 24.94 9.62 -1.77
CA PHE A 101 24.48 8.89 -2.95
C PHE A 101 24.19 9.81 -4.14
N ASP A 102 24.81 9.51 -5.28
CA ASP A 102 24.63 10.28 -6.50
C ASP A 102 23.40 9.80 -7.28
N PHE A 103 22.30 10.54 -7.15
CA PHE A 103 21.07 10.32 -7.91
C PHE A 103 21.20 10.66 -9.40
N ASN A 104 22.32 11.23 -9.85
CA ASN A 104 22.58 11.54 -11.25
C ASN A 104 23.44 10.50 -11.96
N GLU A 105 23.99 9.51 -11.25
CA GLU A 105 24.82 8.44 -11.82
C GLU A 105 23.93 7.32 -12.37
N PRO A 106 23.80 7.16 -13.70
CA PRO A 106 22.89 6.19 -14.30
C PRO A 106 23.24 4.74 -13.98
N THR A 107 24.51 4.43 -13.76
CA THR A 107 24.94 3.05 -13.45
C THR A 107 24.48 2.59 -12.08
N ASN A 108 24.07 3.49 -11.19
CA ASN A 108 23.50 3.15 -9.89
C ASN A 108 22.05 2.63 -9.97
N ILE A 109 21.41 2.65 -11.14
CA ILE A 109 20.07 2.06 -11.33
C ILE A 109 20.16 0.53 -11.26
N ASP A 110 19.24 -0.10 -10.54
CA ASP A 110 19.09 -1.55 -10.49
C ASP A 110 18.01 -2.00 -11.48
N CYS A 111 18.42 -2.24 -12.74
CA CYS A 111 17.52 -2.75 -13.77
C CYS A 111 16.98 -4.15 -13.44
N LEU A 112 17.77 -4.95 -12.70
CA LEU A 112 17.45 -6.34 -12.38
C LEU A 112 16.36 -6.46 -11.32
N ALA A 113 16.21 -5.48 -10.44
CA ALA A 113 15.18 -5.45 -9.40
C ALA A 113 13.76 -5.67 -9.95
N CYS A 114 13.49 -5.18 -11.17
CA CYS A 114 12.19 -5.29 -11.83
C CYS A 114 12.18 -6.31 -12.97
N HIS A 115 13.29 -6.46 -13.71
CA HIS A 115 13.30 -7.20 -14.97
C HIS A 115 13.85 -8.64 -14.89
N ASN A 116 14.33 -9.11 -13.74
CA ASN A 116 14.74 -10.52 -13.62
C ASN A 116 13.55 -11.48 -13.78
N THR A 117 13.77 -12.69 -14.31
CA THR A 117 12.74 -13.75 -14.39
C THR A 117 12.81 -14.76 -13.24
N GLY A 118 13.55 -14.45 -12.17
CA GLY A 118 13.87 -15.34 -11.06
C GLY A 118 15.33 -15.21 -10.65
N GLU A 119 15.66 -15.68 -9.45
CA GLU A 119 17.04 -15.82 -8.94
C GLU A 119 17.81 -14.53 -8.64
N TYR A 120 17.17 -13.36 -8.67
CA TYR A 120 17.78 -12.10 -8.22
C TYR A 120 17.18 -11.61 -6.91
N LYS A 121 18.04 -11.29 -5.93
CA LYS A 121 17.59 -10.76 -4.64
C LYS A 121 18.60 -9.80 -4.04
N LYS A 122 18.12 -8.62 -3.65
CA LYS A 122 18.87 -7.63 -2.86
C LYS A 122 18.87 -8.04 -1.38
N ILE A 123 19.96 -7.73 -0.68
CA ILE A 123 20.12 -8.12 0.72
C ILE A 123 19.87 -6.91 1.64
N ALA A 124 19.00 -7.10 2.63
CA ALA A 124 18.74 -6.10 3.66
C ALA A 124 20.04 -5.77 4.41
N GLY A 125 20.41 -4.49 4.47
CA GLY A 125 21.65 -4.02 5.12
C GLY A 125 22.83 -3.84 4.16
N MET A 126 22.68 -4.18 2.88
CA MET A 126 23.71 -4.00 1.85
C MET A 126 23.40 -2.85 0.87
N ALA A 127 22.66 -1.82 1.31
CA ALA A 127 22.44 -0.59 0.52
C ALA A 127 21.96 -0.82 -0.92
N GLY A 128 21.11 -1.83 -1.12
CA GLY A 128 20.55 -2.17 -2.41
C GLY A 128 21.36 -3.18 -3.24
N HIS A 129 22.50 -3.67 -2.73
CA HIS A 129 23.28 -4.69 -3.43
C HIS A 129 22.72 -6.12 -3.22
N PRO A 130 22.80 -7.00 -4.24
CA PRO A 130 22.76 -8.44 -4.04
C PRO A 130 24.08 -8.92 -3.40
N SER A 131 24.18 -10.22 -3.13
CA SER A 131 25.47 -10.82 -2.75
C SER A 131 26.35 -11.03 -3.98
N TYR A 132 27.55 -10.46 -4.00
CA TYR A 132 28.53 -10.66 -5.08
C TYR A 132 29.51 -11.81 -4.81
N GLU A 133 29.60 -12.23 -3.55
CA GLU A 133 30.43 -13.35 -3.12
C GLU A 133 29.67 -14.17 -2.07
N ARG A 134 30.18 -15.38 -1.81
CA ARG A 134 29.69 -16.19 -0.69
C ARG A 134 30.12 -15.54 0.62
N GLN A 135 29.15 -15.22 1.47
CA GLN A 135 29.41 -14.59 2.77
C GLN A 135 28.45 -15.09 3.84
N GLU A 136 28.86 -14.98 5.09
CA GLU A 136 28.00 -15.27 6.24
C GLU A 136 27.05 -14.08 6.48
N TRP A 137 25.74 -14.32 6.47
CA TRP A 137 24.74 -13.27 6.63
C TRP A 137 23.55 -13.69 7.52
N PRO A 138 23.27 -12.97 8.62
CA PRO A 138 24.12 -11.93 9.22
C PRO A 138 25.45 -12.50 9.71
N LYS A 139 26.47 -11.66 9.83
CA LYS A 139 27.80 -12.06 10.36
C LYS A 139 27.67 -12.73 11.73
N GLY A 140 28.33 -13.87 11.93
CA GLY A 140 28.26 -14.67 13.15
C GLY A 140 27.00 -15.53 13.33
N SER A 141 26.12 -15.62 12.32
CA SER A 141 24.89 -16.43 12.39
C SER A 141 25.06 -17.91 12.05
N GLY A 142 26.21 -18.30 11.48
CA GLY A 142 26.48 -19.60 10.87
C GLY A 142 25.76 -19.83 9.53
N LYS A 143 24.96 -18.87 9.05
CA LYS A 143 24.22 -18.98 7.78
C LYS A 143 24.96 -18.24 6.68
N PHE A 144 25.08 -18.88 5.52
CA PHE A 144 25.75 -18.31 4.36
C PHE A 144 24.76 -18.01 3.24
N ILE A 145 25.00 -16.90 2.55
CA ILE A 145 24.38 -16.57 1.28
C ILE A 145 25.42 -16.73 0.17
N GLU A 146 25.02 -17.29 -0.96
CA GLU A 146 25.89 -17.43 -2.13
C GLU A 146 25.89 -16.16 -2.98
N ALA A 147 26.90 -16.03 -3.84
CA ALA A 147 26.90 -15.01 -4.89
C ALA A 147 25.73 -15.22 -5.86
N ILE A 148 25.12 -14.13 -6.30
CA ILE A 148 24.15 -14.16 -7.40
C ILE A 148 24.90 -14.32 -8.73
N ASP A 149 24.42 -15.21 -9.59
CA ASP A 149 24.89 -15.32 -10.98
C ASP A 149 24.38 -14.12 -11.80
N LEU A 150 25.10 -13.01 -11.73
CA LEU A 150 24.74 -11.79 -12.47
C LEU A 150 24.69 -12.00 -13.99
N ILE A 151 25.50 -12.92 -14.53
CA ILE A 151 25.51 -13.23 -15.96
C ILE A 151 24.21 -13.94 -16.32
N GLY A 152 23.88 -15.00 -15.57
CA GLY A 152 22.64 -15.76 -15.76
C GLY A 152 21.40 -14.87 -15.65
N VAL A 153 21.34 -14.01 -14.63
CA VAL A 153 20.22 -13.06 -14.41
C VAL A 153 20.15 -12.04 -15.54
N ALA A 154 21.26 -11.42 -15.94
CA ALA A 154 21.28 -10.40 -17.00
C ALA A 154 20.90 -10.95 -18.38
N GLN A 155 21.18 -12.23 -18.63
CA GLN A 155 20.80 -12.93 -19.86
C GLN A 155 19.34 -13.40 -19.85
N GLN A 156 18.72 -13.48 -18.67
CA GLN A 156 17.33 -13.91 -18.45
C GLN A 156 16.49 -12.77 -17.88
N ILE A 157 16.38 -11.70 -18.66
CA ILE A 157 15.46 -10.61 -18.36
C ILE A 157 14.09 -10.82 -19.03
N GLY A 158 13.06 -10.22 -18.45
CA GLY A 158 11.71 -10.27 -18.97
C GLY A 158 10.85 -9.09 -18.51
N SER A 159 9.56 -9.19 -18.83
CA SER A 159 8.55 -8.30 -18.27
C SER A 159 8.47 -8.46 -16.75
N THR A 160 8.10 -7.39 -16.05
CA THR A 160 7.87 -7.44 -14.60
C THR A 160 6.82 -8.49 -14.24
N SER A 161 7.06 -9.19 -13.13
CA SER A 161 6.14 -10.17 -12.55
C SER A 161 5.65 -9.72 -11.17
N ARG A 162 4.60 -10.37 -10.64
CA ARG A 162 4.16 -10.15 -9.26
C ARG A 162 5.28 -10.41 -8.24
N GLU A 163 6.17 -11.35 -8.53
CA GLU A 163 7.32 -11.66 -7.67
C GLU A 163 8.37 -10.54 -7.68
N THR A 164 8.70 -9.99 -8.86
CA THR A 164 9.66 -8.87 -8.96
C THR A 164 9.17 -7.61 -8.24
N CYS A 165 7.91 -7.23 -8.42
CA CYS A 165 7.29 -6.13 -7.66
C CYS A 165 7.19 -6.47 -6.16
N GLY A 166 6.80 -7.71 -5.88
CA GLY A 166 6.62 -8.27 -4.55
C GLY A 166 7.88 -8.29 -3.70
N SER A 167 9.06 -8.41 -4.32
CA SER A 167 10.38 -8.38 -3.65
C SER A 167 10.55 -7.20 -2.69
N CYS A 168 9.88 -6.08 -3.00
CA CYS A 168 9.82 -4.89 -2.16
C CYS A 168 8.43 -4.67 -1.56
N HIS A 169 7.36 -4.84 -2.36
CA HIS A 169 6.00 -4.46 -1.96
C HIS A 169 5.34 -5.43 -0.96
N PHE A 170 5.69 -6.72 -0.99
CA PHE A 170 5.19 -7.73 -0.05
C PHE A 170 5.93 -7.70 1.28
N TYR A 171 7.21 -7.27 1.29
CA TYR A 171 8.10 -7.36 2.45
C TYR A 171 8.35 -6.02 3.18
N GLY A 172 7.55 -5.00 2.89
CA GLY A 172 7.64 -3.69 3.53
C GLY A 172 7.44 -3.76 5.04
N GLY A 173 8.18 -2.95 5.82
CA GLY A 173 8.12 -3.00 7.29
C GLY A 173 8.97 -4.12 7.92
N GLY A 174 9.81 -4.77 7.12
CA GLY A 174 10.81 -5.74 7.58
C GLY A 174 10.32 -7.19 7.66
N GLY A 175 9.26 -7.53 6.93
CA GLY A 175 8.69 -8.88 6.85
C GLY A 175 7.53 -8.97 5.87
N ASP A 176 7.17 -10.19 5.49
CA ASP A 176 6.05 -10.48 4.57
C ASP A 176 4.70 -10.04 5.14
N GLY A 177 3.87 -9.41 4.33
CA GLY A 177 2.52 -8.95 4.69
C GLY A 177 2.45 -7.92 5.82
N VAL A 178 3.57 -7.46 6.37
CA VAL A 178 3.63 -6.64 7.59
C VAL A 178 2.90 -5.31 7.40
N LYS A 179 3.15 -4.63 6.27
CA LYS A 179 2.83 -3.21 6.11
C LYS A 179 1.46 -2.94 5.49
N HIS A 180 1.24 -3.30 4.23
CA HIS A 180 -0.01 -3.00 3.51
C HIS A 180 -1.17 -3.87 4.00
N GLY A 181 -0.93 -5.17 4.23
CA GLY A 181 -1.93 -6.14 4.66
C GLY A 181 -2.78 -6.71 3.52
N ASP A 182 -2.89 -6.03 2.38
CA ASP A 182 -3.48 -6.54 1.13
C ASP A 182 -2.42 -6.89 0.07
N LEU A 183 -1.14 -6.81 0.41
CA LEU A 183 0.00 -7.19 -0.42
C LEU A 183 0.98 -8.06 0.38
N ASP A 184 1.07 -9.33 0.02
CA ASP A 184 1.95 -10.34 0.63
C ASP A 184 2.31 -11.45 -0.38
N SER A 185 3.23 -12.34 0.00
CA SER A 185 3.77 -13.38 -0.89
C SER A 185 2.74 -14.37 -1.45
N SER A 186 1.58 -14.53 -0.83
CA SER A 186 0.49 -15.35 -1.37
C SER A 186 -0.03 -14.85 -2.72
N LEU A 187 0.23 -13.58 -3.06
CA LEU A 187 -0.13 -12.98 -4.34
C LEU A 187 0.85 -13.29 -5.48
N VAL A 188 1.93 -14.05 -5.24
CA VAL A 188 2.76 -14.55 -6.35
C VAL A 188 1.94 -15.51 -7.23
N HIS A 189 1.23 -16.45 -6.61
CA HIS A 189 0.35 -17.42 -7.27
C HIS A 189 -1.01 -17.56 -6.57
N PRO A 190 -1.85 -16.51 -6.55
CA PRO A 190 -3.08 -16.51 -5.78
C PRO A 190 -4.16 -17.36 -6.47
N SER A 191 -5.10 -17.87 -5.67
CA SER A 191 -6.37 -18.41 -6.18
C SER A 191 -7.37 -17.30 -6.48
N ARG A 192 -8.46 -17.63 -7.18
CA ARG A 192 -9.57 -16.70 -7.44
C ARG A 192 -10.21 -16.16 -6.17
N GLU A 193 -10.27 -16.94 -5.10
CA GLU A 193 -10.82 -16.52 -3.81
C GLU A 193 -10.00 -15.41 -3.16
N LEU A 194 -8.68 -15.44 -3.34
CA LEU A 194 -7.78 -14.45 -2.78
C LEU A 194 -7.80 -13.14 -3.58
N ASP A 195 -7.59 -13.19 -4.89
CA ASP A 195 -7.71 -12.02 -5.77
C ASP A 195 -8.18 -12.43 -7.16
N VAL A 196 -9.34 -11.94 -7.59
CA VAL A 196 -9.94 -12.30 -8.88
C VAL A 196 -9.17 -11.81 -10.11
N HIS A 197 -8.36 -10.76 -9.97
CA HIS A 197 -7.58 -10.20 -11.08
C HIS A 197 -6.24 -10.91 -11.22
N MET A 198 -5.59 -11.22 -10.09
CA MET A 198 -4.28 -11.88 -10.07
C MET A 198 -4.36 -13.41 -10.07
N ALA A 199 -5.55 -14.00 -9.92
CA ALA A 199 -5.79 -15.44 -9.90
C ALA A 199 -5.01 -16.17 -11.00
N SER A 200 -4.17 -17.13 -10.61
CA SER A 200 -3.22 -17.80 -11.52
C SER A 200 -3.92 -18.63 -12.59
N ASP A 201 -5.12 -19.14 -12.29
CA ASP A 201 -6.01 -19.90 -13.17
C ASP A 201 -7.09 -19.03 -13.83
N GLY A 202 -7.05 -17.71 -13.64
CA GLY A 202 -7.99 -16.73 -14.15
C GLY A 202 -7.35 -15.72 -15.09
N LEU A 203 -7.57 -14.43 -14.83
CA LEU A 203 -6.97 -13.33 -15.62
C LEU A 203 -5.43 -13.29 -15.46
N ASN A 204 -4.91 -13.80 -14.34
CA ASN A 204 -3.49 -13.91 -14.03
C ASN A 204 -2.71 -12.60 -14.23
N PHE A 205 -3.30 -11.46 -13.87
CA PHE A 205 -2.67 -10.15 -14.03
C PHE A 205 -1.35 -10.07 -13.26
N SER A 206 -0.31 -9.62 -13.93
CA SER A 206 0.86 -8.99 -13.32
C SER A 206 0.47 -7.64 -12.71
N CYS A 207 1.32 -7.08 -11.85
CA CYS A 207 1.09 -5.74 -11.30
C CYS A 207 0.99 -4.69 -12.42
N SER A 208 1.83 -4.82 -13.46
CA SER A 208 1.88 -3.91 -14.61
C SER A 208 0.67 -3.96 -15.53
N ASP A 209 -0.20 -4.99 -15.43
CA ASP A 209 -1.44 -5.03 -16.22
C ASP A 209 -2.47 -3.99 -15.72
N CYS A 210 -2.50 -3.73 -14.41
CA CYS A 210 -3.31 -2.66 -13.80
C CYS A 210 -2.51 -1.36 -13.67
N HIS A 211 -1.27 -1.46 -13.16
CA HIS A 211 -0.34 -0.35 -13.08
C HIS A 211 0.36 -0.13 -14.42
N GLN A 212 -0.44 0.11 -15.45
CA GLN A 212 0.02 0.22 -16.83
C GLN A 212 1.05 1.34 -16.96
N THR A 213 2.30 0.93 -17.14
CA THR A 213 3.47 1.81 -17.06
C THR A 213 3.81 2.35 -18.44
N ASP A 214 4.03 3.67 -18.53
CA ASP A 214 4.57 4.33 -19.72
C ASP A 214 5.87 5.05 -19.35
N LYS A 215 6.93 4.90 -20.14
CA LYS A 215 8.25 5.50 -19.89
C LYS A 215 8.75 5.28 -18.44
N HIS A 216 8.61 4.05 -17.92
CA HIS A 216 8.93 3.66 -16.54
C HIS A 216 8.13 4.39 -15.44
N GLN A 217 7.19 5.28 -15.80
CA GLN A 217 6.30 5.95 -14.85
C GLN A 217 5.15 5.01 -14.48
N VAL A 218 5.31 4.34 -13.34
CA VAL A 218 4.30 3.43 -12.79
C VAL A 218 3.17 4.27 -12.18
N PRO A 219 1.92 4.14 -12.67
CA PRO A 219 0.78 4.91 -12.17
C PRO A 219 0.29 4.38 -10.82
N GLY A 220 -0.50 5.19 -10.14
CA GLY A 220 -1.03 4.88 -8.80
C GLY A 220 -0.05 5.28 -7.69
N SER A 221 -0.60 5.75 -6.58
CA SER A 221 0.18 6.15 -5.43
C SER A 221 -0.65 6.07 -4.17
N ARG A 222 -0.03 5.72 -3.03
CA ARG A 222 -0.66 5.84 -1.71
C ARG A 222 -0.70 7.26 -1.13
N ILE A 223 0.05 8.19 -1.74
CA ILE A 223 0.19 9.58 -1.25
C ILE A 223 -0.80 10.50 -1.96
N SER A 224 -1.14 10.18 -3.20
CA SER A 224 -2.08 10.91 -4.04
C SER A 224 -2.89 9.88 -4.84
N MET A 225 -4.12 9.63 -4.41
CA MET A 225 -4.98 8.61 -5.04
C MET A 225 -6.12 9.28 -5.79
N ALA A 226 -6.57 8.65 -6.87
CA ALA A 226 -7.87 8.98 -7.43
C ALA A 226 -8.96 8.34 -6.56
N ALA A 227 -9.55 9.09 -5.63
CA ALA A 227 -10.58 8.56 -4.72
C ALA A 227 -11.97 8.46 -5.36
N ALA A 228 -12.29 9.36 -6.29
CA ALA A 228 -13.52 9.37 -7.08
C ALA A 228 -13.21 9.58 -8.56
N PRO A 229 -12.48 8.65 -9.21
CA PRO A 229 -12.11 8.81 -10.61
C PRO A 229 -13.38 8.95 -11.47
N SER A 230 -13.46 10.05 -12.20
CA SER A 230 -14.55 10.31 -13.14
C SER A 230 -14.11 9.96 -14.56
N GLY A 231 -14.85 9.12 -15.26
CA GLY A 231 -14.54 8.73 -16.63
C GLY A 231 -15.16 7.38 -16.98
N GLY A 232 -15.19 7.08 -18.29
CA GLY A 232 -15.53 5.74 -18.77
C GLY A 232 -14.31 4.81 -18.73
N ALA A 233 -14.54 3.54 -19.04
CA ALA A 233 -13.45 2.58 -19.23
C ALA A 233 -12.45 3.10 -20.27
N MET A 234 -11.16 2.98 -19.97
CA MET A 234 -10.09 3.43 -20.84
C MET A 234 -10.01 2.54 -22.08
N MET A 235 -9.90 3.15 -23.26
CA MET A 235 -9.67 2.39 -24.48
C MET A 235 -8.20 2.01 -24.60
N ARG A 236 -7.91 0.81 -25.12
CA ARG A 236 -6.53 0.38 -25.36
C ARG A 236 -5.81 1.37 -26.27
N GLY A 237 -4.66 1.88 -25.83
CA GLY A 237 -3.85 2.88 -26.54
C GLY A 237 -4.21 4.34 -26.22
N GLN A 238 -5.20 4.58 -25.36
CA GLN A 238 -5.45 5.90 -24.80
C GLN A 238 -4.39 6.22 -23.75
N HIS A 239 -3.63 7.30 -23.97
CA HIS A 239 -2.74 7.81 -22.93
C HIS A 239 -3.59 8.37 -21.78
N PRO A 240 -3.27 8.04 -20.52
CA PRO A 240 -3.95 8.64 -19.38
C PRO A 240 -3.84 10.17 -19.47
N SER A 241 -4.97 10.87 -19.49
CA SER A 241 -4.96 12.31 -19.21
C SER A 241 -4.62 12.53 -17.73
N GLU A 242 -4.22 13.73 -17.32
CA GLU A 242 -3.94 14.08 -15.91
C GLU A 242 -5.07 13.69 -14.94
N TYR A 243 -6.32 13.57 -15.42
CA TYR A 243 -7.50 13.20 -14.64
C TYR A 243 -7.90 11.71 -14.70
N GLN A 244 -7.17 10.86 -15.42
CA GLN A 244 -7.48 9.43 -15.56
C GLN A 244 -6.35 8.60 -14.98
N ASN A 245 -6.61 7.86 -13.90
CA ASN A 245 -5.66 6.92 -13.34
C ASN A 245 -5.94 5.51 -13.91
N PRO A 246 -5.04 4.92 -14.72
CA PRO A 246 -5.24 3.57 -15.27
C PRO A 246 -5.37 2.51 -14.17
N ALA A 247 -4.75 2.73 -13.01
CA ALA A 247 -4.89 1.89 -11.83
C ALA A 247 -6.16 2.24 -11.01
N SER A 248 -7.32 2.21 -11.67
CA SER A 248 -8.63 2.37 -11.03
C SER A 248 -9.62 1.32 -11.54
N CYS A 249 -10.62 0.97 -10.71
CA CYS A 249 -11.63 -0.02 -11.09
C CYS A 249 -12.40 0.44 -12.34
N GLN A 250 -12.73 1.73 -12.39
CA GLN A 250 -13.48 2.40 -13.44
C GLN A 250 -12.78 2.31 -14.81
N SER A 251 -11.44 2.27 -14.83
CA SER A 251 -10.65 2.14 -16.06
C SER A 251 -11.00 0.87 -16.85
N CYS A 252 -11.44 -0.19 -16.19
CA CYS A 252 -11.86 -1.44 -16.83
C CYS A 252 -13.39 -1.68 -16.76
N HIS A 253 -14.03 -1.23 -15.68
CA HIS A 253 -15.42 -1.58 -15.35
C HIS A 253 -16.42 -0.44 -15.59
N GLY A 254 -15.96 0.80 -15.77
CA GLY A 254 -16.79 2.01 -15.75
C GLY A 254 -17.41 2.28 -14.37
N ASN A 255 -18.33 3.24 -14.31
CA ASN A 255 -19.00 3.65 -13.07
C ASN A 255 -20.21 2.77 -12.72
N ASP A 256 -20.84 2.15 -13.71
CA ASP A 256 -22.09 1.39 -13.56
C ASP A 256 -21.93 -0.10 -13.92
N PRO A 257 -21.04 -0.86 -13.25
CA PRO A 257 -20.70 -2.22 -13.67
C PRO A 257 -21.80 -3.25 -13.35
N HIS A 258 -22.73 -2.95 -12.45
CA HIS A 258 -23.74 -3.91 -12.01
C HIS A 258 -24.83 -4.06 -13.08
N LYS A 259 -25.14 -5.32 -13.42
CA LYS A 259 -26.14 -5.72 -14.41
C LYS A 259 -27.07 -6.76 -13.79
N GLY A 260 -28.30 -6.90 -14.31
CA GLY A 260 -29.27 -7.86 -13.83
C GLY A 260 -30.64 -7.22 -13.64
N ASP A 261 -31.32 -7.56 -12.53
CA ASP A 261 -32.57 -6.90 -12.14
C ASP A 261 -32.40 -5.37 -12.10
N LEU A 262 -33.29 -4.64 -12.77
CA LEU A 262 -33.12 -3.20 -12.99
C LEU A 262 -33.13 -2.42 -11.68
N MET A 263 -33.99 -2.80 -10.73
CA MET A 263 -34.03 -2.12 -9.43
C MET A 263 -32.76 -2.40 -8.63
N HIS A 264 -32.35 -3.66 -8.53
CA HIS A 264 -31.18 -4.03 -7.74
C HIS A 264 -29.87 -3.46 -8.34
N SER A 265 -29.65 -3.65 -9.64
CA SER A 265 -28.45 -3.15 -10.32
C SER A 265 -28.36 -1.62 -10.32
N SER A 266 -29.47 -0.92 -10.58
CA SER A 266 -29.49 0.56 -10.51
C SER A 266 -29.18 1.07 -9.11
N ARG A 267 -29.63 0.37 -8.05
CA ARG A 267 -29.28 0.73 -6.67
C ARG A 267 -27.79 0.54 -6.41
N LEU A 268 -27.20 -0.60 -6.77
CA LEU A 268 -25.77 -0.83 -6.57
C LEU A 268 -24.90 0.17 -7.35
N ASN A 269 -25.30 0.50 -8.59
CA ASN A 269 -24.63 1.52 -9.40
C ASN A 269 -24.72 2.91 -8.75
N GLN A 270 -25.87 3.30 -8.19
CA GLN A 270 -26.00 4.55 -7.40
C GLN A 270 -25.09 4.56 -6.15
N HIS A 271 -24.76 3.40 -5.56
CA HIS A 271 -23.82 3.39 -4.44
C HIS A 271 -22.40 3.78 -4.87
N ALA A 272 -22.01 3.55 -6.13
CA ALA A 272 -20.68 3.93 -6.62
C ALA A 272 -20.45 5.46 -6.64
N ASP A 273 -21.52 6.26 -6.52
CA ASP A 273 -21.45 7.71 -6.35
C ASP A 273 -21.00 8.13 -4.95
N ILE A 274 -21.02 7.22 -3.98
CA ILE A 274 -20.76 7.52 -2.56
C ILE A 274 -19.76 6.53 -1.93
N ILE A 275 -19.73 5.28 -2.40
CA ILE A 275 -18.95 4.17 -1.88
C ILE A 275 -17.93 3.74 -2.93
N ALA A 276 -16.67 3.63 -2.54
CA ALA A 276 -15.63 3.13 -3.43
C ALA A 276 -15.86 1.66 -3.76
N CYS A 277 -15.51 1.22 -4.97
CA CYS A 277 -15.63 -0.18 -5.37
C CYS A 277 -14.90 -1.12 -4.38
N GLN A 278 -13.73 -0.69 -3.91
CA GLN A 278 -12.90 -1.37 -2.93
C GLN A 278 -13.67 -1.69 -1.64
N THR A 279 -14.52 -0.78 -1.15
CA THR A 279 -15.29 -0.98 0.08
C THR A 279 -16.20 -2.19 0.00
N CYS A 280 -16.90 -2.39 -1.12
CA CYS A 280 -17.80 -3.53 -1.28
C CYS A 280 -17.06 -4.81 -1.68
N HIS A 281 -16.00 -4.68 -2.48
CA HIS A 281 -15.34 -5.81 -3.14
C HIS A 281 -14.09 -6.34 -2.43
N ILE A 282 -13.64 -5.68 -1.35
CA ILE A 282 -12.57 -6.15 -0.48
C ILE A 282 -13.11 -6.25 0.95
N PRO A 283 -13.89 -7.31 1.27
CA PRO A 283 -14.59 -7.43 2.56
C PRO A 283 -13.62 -7.60 3.74
N ALA A 284 -12.43 -8.15 3.48
CA ALA A 284 -11.32 -8.28 4.42
C ALA A 284 -9.98 -8.32 3.68
N PHE A 285 -8.91 -7.94 4.37
CA PHE A 285 -7.51 -8.05 3.91
C PHE A 285 -6.72 -9.07 4.75
N SER A 286 -5.48 -9.36 4.36
CA SER A 286 -4.65 -10.40 4.96
C SER A 286 -5.36 -11.76 4.91
N ARG A 287 -5.93 -12.07 3.73
CA ARG A 287 -6.72 -13.30 3.48
C ARG A 287 -5.89 -14.46 2.93
N GLY A 288 -4.62 -14.21 2.58
CA GLY A 288 -3.74 -15.17 1.91
C GLY A 288 -2.99 -16.14 2.82
N GLY A 289 -3.32 -16.18 4.12
CA GLY A 289 -2.57 -17.00 5.07
C GLY A 289 -1.39 -16.29 5.74
N VAL A 290 -1.09 -15.04 5.36
CA VAL A 290 0.01 -14.24 5.94
C VAL A 290 -0.56 -13.17 6.87
N PRO A 291 -0.35 -13.26 8.20
CA PRO A 291 -0.80 -12.25 9.15
C PRO A 291 -0.10 -10.90 8.94
N THR A 292 -0.87 -9.83 9.02
CA THR A 292 -0.36 -8.47 8.94
C THR A 292 -0.18 -7.85 10.32
N ARG A 293 0.77 -6.92 10.49
CA ARG A 293 0.88 -6.19 11.75
C ARG A 293 -0.20 -5.13 11.82
N MET A 294 -1.07 -5.24 12.82
CA MET A 294 -2.09 -4.25 13.18
C MET A 294 -1.57 -3.26 14.22
N GLY A 295 -0.50 -3.61 14.94
CA GLY A 295 0.19 -2.65 15.78
C GLY A 295 1.62 -3.01 16.14
N TRP A 296 2.36 -2.02 16.62
CA TRP A 296 3.76 -2.13 17.00
C TRP A 296 4.09 -1.18 18.16
N ASP A 297 4.45 -1.73 19.31
CA ASP A 297 4.87 -0.96 20.47
C ASP A 297 6.39 -1.03 20.66
N TRP A 298 7.09 0.06 20.30
CA TRP A 298 8.53 0.21 20.50
C TRP A 298 8.91 0.46 21.96
N SER A 299 7.99 0.91 22.82
CA SER A 299 8.30 1.28 24.21
C SER A 299 8.74 0.10 25.06
N VAL A 300 8.37 -1.11 24.65
CA VAL A 300 8.75 -2.37 25.32
C VAL A 300 9.96 -3.04 24.68
N ALA A 301 10.57 -2.44 23.66
CA ALA A 301 11.78 -2.97 23.03
C ALA A 301 13.00 -2.88 23.98
N GLY A 302 13.97 -3.76 23.78
CA GLY A 302 15.20 -3.81 24.59
C GLY A 302 15.19 -4.81 25.74
N LYS A 303 14.12 -5.60 25.94
CA LYS A 303 14.16 -6.71 26.93
C LYS A 303 15.07 -7.81 26.39
N LEU A 304 15.98 -8.28 27.24
CA LEU A 304 16.92 -9.35 26.95
C LEU A 304 16.70 -10.51 27.93
N THR A 305 17.26 -11.69 27.62
CA THR A 305 17.31 -12.80 28.58
C THR A 305 18.22 -12.47 29.76
N GLU A 306 18.22 -13.32 30.80
CA GLU A 306 19.14 -13.17 31.94
C GLU A 306 20.63 -13.17 31.52
N GLU A 307 20.95 -13.86 30.42
CA GLU A 307 22.28 -13.88 29.81
C GLU A 307 22.58 -12.68 28.89
N GLY A 308 21.67 -11.70 28.82
CA GLY A 308 21.82 -10.50 27.99
C GLY A 308 21.65 -10.75 26.49
N LYS A 309 20.93 -11.82 26.08
CA LYS A 309 20.71 -12.13 24.66
C LYS A 309 19.33 -11.64 24.19
N PRO A 310 19.21 -11.15 22.94
CA PRO A 310 17.91 -10.87 22.37
C PRO A 310 17.13 -12.16 22.10
N PHE A 311 15.82 -12.07 22.26
CA PHE A 311 14.87 -13.16 22.05
C PHE A 311 13.63 -12.70 21.27
N PHE A 312 12.84 -13.70 20.86
CA PHE A 312 11.54 -13.54 20.22
C PHE A 312 10.47 -14.22 21.08
N THR A 313 9.23 -13.73 21.02
CA THR A 313 8.05 -14.49 21.44
C THR A 313 7.16 -14.76 20.24
N TYR A 314 6.37 -15.81 20.35
CA TYR A 314 5.49 -16.28 19.28
C TYR A 314 4.06 -16.48 19.79
N ASP A 315 3.07 -16.37 18.92
CA ASP A 315 1.71 -16.85 19.17
C ASP A 315 1.61 -18.37 18.98
N GLU A 316 0.39 -18.92 19.11
CA GLU A 316 0.13 -20.36 18.98
C GLU A 316 0.38 -20.88 17.55
N GLU A 317 0.25 -20.01 16.55
CA GLU A 317 0.48 -20.26 15.13
C GLU A 317 1.96 -20.08 14.72
N GLY A 318 2.84 -19.67 15.64
CA GLY A 318 4.26 -19.51 15.41
C GLY A 318 4.66 -18.18 14.77
N ASN A 319 3.79 -17.18 14.75
CA ASN A 319 4.11 -15.82 14.29
C ASN A 319 4.77 -15.02 15.41
N ILE A 320 5.70 -14.15 15.05
CA ILE A 320 6.43 -13.33 16.02
C ILE A 320 5.50 -12.26 16.62
N THR A 321 5.32 -12.29 17.93
CA THR A 321 4.55 -11.30 18.73
C THR A 321 5.46 -10.34 19.51
N TYR A 322 6.74 -10.66 19.65
CA TYR A 322 7.76 -9.77 20.22
C TYR A 322 9.13 -10.06 19.60
N ASP A 323 9.91 -9.02 19.37
CA ASP A 323 11.33 -9.09 19.02
C ASP A 323 12.09 -8.07 19.89
N SER A 324 13.13 -8.50 20.59
CA SER A 324 13.88 -7.61 21.50
C SER A 324 14.39 -6.33 20.83
N ARG A 325 14.64 -6.38 19.52
CA ARG A 325 15.13 -5.25 18.72
C ARG A 325 14.04 -4.25 18.35
N LYS A 326 12.77 -4.64 18.48
CA LYS A 326 11.64 -3.94 17.87
C LYS A 326 10.49 -3.69 18.85
N GLY A 327 10.33 -4.51 19.88
CA GLY A 327 9.21 -4.44 20.82
C GLY A 327 8.12 -5.46 20.48
N SER A 328 6.88 -5.18 20.86
CA SER A 328 5.75 -6.10 20.66
C SER A 328 4.94 -5.77 19.42
N PHE A 329 4.27 -6.78 18.87
CA PHE A 329 3.43 -6.69 17.69
C PHE A 329 2.01 -7.18 18.00
N ASN A 330 1.02 -6.49 17.46
CA ASN A 330 -0.34 -7.00 17.32
C ASN A 330 -0.51 -7.47 15.87
N LEU A 331 -0.97 -8.71 15.69
CA LEU A 331 -1.16 -9.32 14.37
C LEU A 331 -2.64 -9.48 14.06
N GLY A 332 -2.99 -9.39 12.78
CA GLY A 332 -4.34 -9.63 12.29
C GLY A 332 -4.32 -10.44 11.00
N GLN A 333 -5.35 -11.27 10.82
CA GLN A 333 -5.61 -12.04 9.61
C GLN A 333 -7.11 -11.98 9.31
N ASN A 334 -7.49 -12.00 8.02
CA ASN A 334 -8.88 -11.80 7.58
C ASN A 334 -9.51 -10.55 8.23
N VAL A 335 -8.74 -9.45 8.23
CA VAL A 335 -9.08 -8.25 8.98
C VAL A 335 -10.12 -7.43 8.24
N GLU A 336 -11.16 -7.02 8.95
CA GLU A 336 -12.15 -6.08 8.48
C GLU A 336 -11.55 -4.66 8.35
N PRO A 337 -11.67 -3.99 7.19
CA PRO A 337 -11.20 -2.61 7.05
C PRO A 337 -11.97 -1.64 7.95
N VAL A 338 -11.32 -0.54 8.31
CA VAL A 338 -12.03 0.66 8.79
C VAL A 338 -12.47 1.50 7.58
N TYR A 339 -13.60 2.17 7.69
CA TYR A 339 -14.18 2.94 6.58
C TYR A 339 -14.20 4.43 6.92
N GLN A 340 -13.80 5.27 5.96
CA GLN A 340 -13.86 6.72 6.10
C GLN A 340 -14.02 7.41 4.74
N TRP A 341 -14.50 8.64 4.77
CA TRP A 341 -14.53 9.49 3.58
C TRP A 341 -13.12 9.82 3.12
N PHE A 342 -12.91 9.76 1.81
CA PHE A 342 -11.65 10.04 1.18
C PHE A 342 -11.85 10.75 -0.16
N ASN A 343 -11.16 11.87 -0.38
CA ASN A 343 -11.22 12.69 -1.59
C ASN A 343 -9.98 12.57 -2.50
N GLY A 344 -8.97 11.81 -2.08
CA GLY A 344 -7.73 11.60 -2.84
C GLY A 344 -6.50 12.18 -2.14
N ASP A 345 -6.72 13.13 -1.22
CA ASP A 345 -5.67 13.84 -0.52
C ASP A 345 -5.34 13.21 0.84
N VAL A 346 -4.05 13.13 1.12
CA VAL A 346 -3.53 12.58 2.37
C VAL A 346 -2.60 13.60 3.00
N SER A 347 -2.94 14.04 4.21
CA SER A 347 -1.99 14.80 5.03
C SER A 347 -1.07 13.85 5.79
N TYR A 348 0.20 14.20 5.91
CA TYR A 348 1.18 13.47 6.69
C TYR A 348 1.79 14.39 7.75
N ILE A 349 2.10 13.83 8.91
CA ILE A 349 2.91 14.55 9.89
C ILE A 349 4.32 14.74 9.33
N GLN A 350 4.82 15.97 9.37
CA GLN A 350 6.20 16.26 8.99
C GLN A 350 7.12 15.97 10.18
N PRO A 351 8.40 15.63 9.93
CA PRO A 351 9.36 15.37 10.99
C PRO A 351 9.33 16.45 12.09
N ASP A 352 9.39 17.71 11.73
CA ASP A 352 9.44 18.90 12.61
C ASP A 352 8.09 19.31 13.22
N SER A 353 7.01 18.60 12.92
CA SER A 353 5.69 18.89 13.48
C SER A 353 5.65 18.65 14.99
N GLN A 354 5.14 19.63 15.73
CA GLN A 354 4.81 19.45 17.14
C GLN A 354 3.57 18.57 17.30
N ILE A 355 3.59 17.70 18.31
CA ILE A 355 2.53 16.76 18.63
C ILE A 355 1.91 17.07 19.99
N ASP A 356 0.70 16.59 20.19
CA ASP A 356 0.10 16.48 21.51
C ASP A 356 0.22 15.02 21.99
N PRO A 357 1.07 14.72 22.99
CA PRO A 357 1.26 13.36 23.47
C PRO A 357 0.11 12.83 24.35
N SER A 358 -0.88 13.68 24.68
CA SER A 358 -2.07 13.27 25.42
C SER A 358 -3.12 12.58 24.54
N ASP A 359 -3.05 12.81 23.23
CA ASP A 359 -3.86 12.18 22.20
C ASP A 359 -3.05 11.18 21.38
N ARG A 360 -3.76 10.29 20.67
CA ARG A 360 -3.13 9.41 19.67
C ARG A 360 -2.74 10.23 18.44
N VAL A 361 -1.45 10.28 18.14
CA VAL A 361 -0.89 11.08 17.06
C VAL A 361 -1.11 10.40 15.71
N ALA A 362 -1.88 11.04 14.83
CA ALA A 362 -2.07 10.56 13.47
C ALA A 362 -0.83 10.86 12.62
N ILE A 363 -0.13 9.80 12.18
CA ILE A 363 1.00 9.89 11.24
C ILE A 363 0.51 10.36 9.87
N ASN A 364 -0.70 9.95 9.49
CA ASN A 364 -1.39 10.44 8.32
C ASN A 364 -2.88 10.57 8.56
N ARG A 365 -3.53 11.42 7.76
CA ARG A 365 -4.99 11.54 7.72
C ARG A 365 -5.45 11.56 6.28
N PHE A 366 -6.36 10.65 5.94
CA PHE A 366 -7.08 10.68 4.68
C PHE A 366 -8.17 11.73 4.79
N LEU A 367 -8.18 12.68 3.86
CA LEU A 367 -9.09 13.82 3.87
C LEU A 367 -10.33 13.51 3.05
N GLY A 368 -11.45 14.14 3.37
CA GLY A 368 -12.69 13.96 2.62
C GLY A 368 -13.90 14.37 3.44
N GLU A 369 -14.75 15.22 2.86
CA GLU A 369 -15.96 15.68 3.51
C GLU A 369 -17.18 14.89 3.02
N PRO A 370 -18.08 14.47 3.94
CA PRO A 370 -19.31 13.79 3.56
C PRO A 370 -20.14 14.59 2.54
N GLY A 371 -20.52 13.93 1.44
CA GLY A 371 -21.35 14.52 0.39
C GLY A 371 -20.59 15.33 -0.67
N SER A 372 -19.26 15.46 -0.57
CA SER A 372 -18.47 16.10 -1.62
C SER A 372 -18.39 15.23 -2.88
N ALA A 373 -18.42 15.85 -4.05
CA ALA A 373 -18.49 15.14 -5.33
C ALA A 373 -17.23 14.30 -5.63
N ASP A 374 -16.08 14.73 -5.12
CA ASP A 374 -14.77 14.10 -5.22
C ASP A 374 -14.49 13.08 -4.09
N ALA A 375 -15.38 12.95 -3.11
CA ALA A 375 -15.20 12.07 -1.97
C ALA A 375 -16.02 10.78 -2.11
N ARG A 376 -15.43 9.66 -1.68
CA ARG A 376 -16.11 8.37 -1.51
C ARG A 376 -15.75 7.77 -0.15
N ILE A 377 -16.55 6.83 0.33
CA ILE A 377 -16.20 6.00 1.49
C ILE A 377 -15.24 4.90 1.02
N TRP A 378 -14.05 4.85 1.61
CA TRP A 378 -12.96 3.93 1.24
C TRP A 378 -12.60 2.99 2.39
N PRO A 379 -12.08 1.77 2.11
CA PRO A 379 -11.57 0.85 3.12
C PRO A 379 -10.09 1.11 3.42
N PHE A 380 -9.73 1.09 4.70
CA PHE A 380 -8.37 1.27 5.17
C PHE A 380 -7.99 0.20 6.20
N LYS A 381 -6.73 -0.21 6.18
CA LYS A 381 -6.07 -0.82 7.33
C LYS A 381 -5.70 0.29 8.31
N ARG A 382 -6.17 0.19 9.55
CA ARG A 382 -5.69 1.01 10.66
C ARG A 382 -4.54 0.32 11.36
N PHE A 383 -3.38 0.97 11.40
CA PHE A 383 -2.23 0.51 12.16
C PHE A 383 -2.04 1.38 13.41
N GLU A 384 -1.82 0.73 14.54
CA GLU A 384 -1.64 1.35 15.84
C GLU A 384 -0.22 1.19 16.36
N GLY A 385 0.53 2.28 16.49
CA GLY A 385 1.92 2.25 16.94
C GLY A 385 2.10 2.90 18.30
N ARG A 386 3.24 2.63 18.95
CA ARG A 386 3.77 3.43 20.05
C ARG A 386 5.27 3.65 19.82
N GLN A 387 5.68 4.90 19.59
CA GLN A 387 7.01 5.23 19.07
C GLN A 387 7.63 6.42 19.82
N PRO A 388 8.98 6.58 19.81
CA PRO A 388 9.66 7.62 20.58
C PRO A 388 9.34 9.03 20.08
N TYR A 389 9.26 9.96 21.02
CA TYR A 389 9.14 11.40 20.78
C TYR A 389 9.98 12.18 21.81
N ASP A 390 10.37 13.40 21.46
CA ASP A 390 11.09 14.31 22.34
C ASP A 390 10.11 15.00 23.30
N THR A 391 10.32 14.89 24.61
CA THR A 391 9.37 15.40 25.61
C THR A 391 9.39 16.92 25.78
N GLU A 392 10.48 17.58 25.37
CA GLU A 392 10.60 19.04 25.43
C GLU A 392 10.15 19.68 24.11
N LEU A 393 10.63 19.14 22.98
CA LEU A 393 10.33 19.66 21.64
C LEU A 393 8.98 19.20 21.12
N LYS A 394 8.42 18.13 21.70
CA LYS A 394 7.18 17.48 21.27
C LYS A 394 7.19 17.07 19.81
N THR A 395 8.32 16.56 19.32
CA THR A 395 8.44 16.05 17.94
C THR A 395 8.70 14.55 17.95
N LEU A 396 8.16 13.81 16.98
CA LEU A 396 8.50 12.40 16.80
C LEU A 396 9.99 12.24 16.48
N LEU A 397 10.62 11.25 17.11
CA LEU A 397 12.04 10.95 16.94
C LEU A 397 12.23 9.78 15.98
N VAL A 398 13.31 9.82 15.20
CA VAL A 398 13.74 8.71 14.34
C VAL A 398 14.99 8.10 14.97
N PRO A 399 14.93 6.89 15.53
CA PRO A 399 16.11 6.22 16.04
C PRO A 399 16.96 5.65 14.90
N GLN A 400 18.28 5.68 15.06
CA GLN A 400 19.17 4.80 14.31
C GLN A 400 19.06 3.38 14.88
N VAL A 401 18.62 2.44 14.05
CA VAL A 401 18.30 1.07 14.47
C VAL A 401 19.08 0.00 13.71
N ALA A 402 19.37 0.20 12.43
CA ALA A 402 19.72 -0.92 11.53
C ALA A 402 21.16 -0.94 11.01
N ILE A 403 22.00 0.04 11.37
CA ILE A 403 23.39 0.11 10.90
C ILE A 403 24.30 -0.71 11.85
N PRO A 404 25.21 -1.58 11.37
CA PRO A 404 26.10 -2.35 12.24
C PRO A 404 27.17 -1.50 12.97
N ASN A 405 26.76 -0.71 13.97
CA ASN A 405 27.61 0.16 14.78
C ASN A 405 27.15 0.18 16.25
N ASP A 406 27.86 0.94 17.09
CA ASP A 406 27.62 1.02 18.54
C ASP A 406 26.53 2.02 18.94
N THR A 407 25.92 2.71 17.97
CA THR A 407 24.80 3.64 18.14
C THR A 407 23.46 3.01 17.75
N SER A 408 23.44 1.95 16.94
CA SER A 408 22.21 1.34 16.46
C SER A 408 21.51 0.44 17.47
N PHE A 409 20.23 0.75 17.72
CA PHE A 409 19.40 0.07 18.72
C PHE A 409 19.36 -1.46 18.57
N TRP A 410 19.34 -2.00 17.34
CA TRP A 410 19.25 -3.45 17.14
C TRP A 410 20.50 -4.23 17.58
N TYR A 411 21.60 -3.53 17.84
CA TYR A 411 22.88 -4.12 18.24
C TYR A 411 23.25 -3.84 19.70
N ASN A 412 22.92 -2.65 20.20
CA ASN A 412 23.31 -2.20 21.54
C ASN A 412 22.15 -2.16 22.56
N PHE A 413 20.90 -2.15 22.11
CA PHE A 413 19.69 -1.96 22.93
C PHE A 413 19.71 -0.69 23.81
N ASP A 414 20.35 0.38 23.31
CA ASP A 414 20.52 1.68 23.99
C ASP A 414 19.75 2.77 23.23
N TRP A 415 18.64 3.23 23.83
CA TRP A 415 17.77 4.23 23.23
C TRP A 415 18.41 5.61 23.14
N ASP A 416 19.17 6.03 24.16
CA ASP A 416 19.78 7.36 24.17
C ASP A 416 20.76 7.50 23.01
N LYS A 417 21.61 6.49 22.79
CA LYS A 417 22.53 6.47 21.65
C LYS A 417 21.81 6.44 20.31
N ALA A 418 20.77 5.61 20.18
CA ALA A 418 20.03 5.45 18.94
C ALA A 418 19.29 6.74 18.54
N LEU A 419 18.68 7.42 19.51
CA LEU A 419 17.93 8.65 19.27
C LEU A 419 18.87 9.82 18.99
N LEU A 420 19.99 9.92 19.72
CA LEU A 420 21.02 10.93 19.45
C LEU A 420 21.60 10.77 18.03
N ALA A 421 22.04 9.57 17.67
CA ALA A 421 22.60 9.31 16.35
C ALA A 421 21.58 9.54 15.22
N GLY A 422 20.31 9.17 15.43
CA GLY A 422 19.24 9.42 14.48
C GLY A 422 18.93 10.91 14.31
N ALA A 423 18.93 11.68 15.41
CA ALA A 423 18.76 13.13 15.39
C ALA A 423 19.92 13.82 14.64
N GLU A 424 21.17 13.49 14.96
CA GLU A 424 22.36 14.03 14.29
C GLU A 424 22.37 13.74 12.79
N SER A 425 22.12 12.48 12.40
CA SER A 425 22.09 12.07 10.99
C SER A 425 20.97 12.74 10.20
N SER A 426 19.83 13.02 10.84
CA SER A 426 18.70 13.70 10.21
C SER A 426 18.77 15.24 10.32
N GLY A 427 19.80 15.79 10.97
CA GLY A 427 19.97 17.23 11.19
C GLY A 427 18.89 17.83 12.09
N ARG A 428 18.32 17.02 13.00
CA ARG A 428 17.17 17.40 13.83
C ARG A 428 17.59 17.62 15.28
N PRO A 429 16.95 18.57 15.98
CA PRO A 429 17.22 18.78 17.40
C PRO A 429 16.72 17.59 18.23
N PHE A 430 17.46 17.28 19.28
CA PHE A 430 17.08 16.34 20.33
C PHE A 430 17.46 16.96 21.68
N SER A 431 16.51 17.04 22.60
CA SER A 431 16.71 17.62 23.94
C SER A 431 17.55 16.73 24.86
N GLY A 432 17.72 15.45 24.51
CA GLY A 432 18.24 14.43 25.42
C GLY A 432 17.15 13.78 26.28
N HIS A 433 15.89 14.19 26.13
CA HIS A 433 14.75 13.63 26.85
C HIS A 433 13.70 13.09 25.89
N TYR A 434 13.29 11.84 26.12
CA TYR A 434 12.30 11.17 25.30
C TYR A 434 11.32 10.37 26.14
N ASP A 435 10.17 10.09 25.55
CA ASP A 435 9.19 9.12 26.00
C ASP A 435 8.53 8.51 24.75
N PHE A 436 7.52 7.66 24.92
CA PHE A 436 6.80 7.03 23.83
C PHE A 436 5.35 7.50 23.79
N VAL A 437 4.89 7.79 22.57
CA VAL A 437 3.54 8.29 22.31
C VAL A 437 2.78 7.30 21.44
N ASP A 438 1.48 7.18 21.68
CA ASP A 438 0.59 6.38 20.84
C ASP A 438 0.39 7.08 19.49
N THR A 439 0.41 6.30 18.42
CA THR A 439 0.28 6.76 17.06
C THR A 439 -0.74 5.94 16.29
N GLN A 440 -1.22 6.50 15.19
CA GLN A 440 -2.06 5.83 14.22
C GLN A 440 -1.55 6.10 12.81
N MET A 441 -1.57 5.08 11.97
CA MET A 441 -1.32 5.24 10.54
C MET A 441 -2.33 4.40 9.76
N ASP A 442 -3.08 5.03 8.85
CA ASP A 442 -4.03 4.34 8.01
C ASP A 442 -3.39 4.03 6.63
N TRP A 443 -3.75 2.90 6.03
CA TRP A 443 -3.28 2.44 4.72
C TRP A 443 -4.47 2.05 3.84
N PRO A 444 -4.60 2.53 2.60
CA PRO A 444 -5.70 2.17 1.74
C PRO A 444 -5.61 0.69 1.37
N ILE A 445 -6.77 0.02 1.33
CA ILE A 445 -6.87 -1.38 0.88
C ILE A 445 -7.39 -1.39 -0.56
N THR A 446 -6.58 -1.91 -1.48
CA THR A 446 -6.83 -1.82 -2.93
C THR A 446 -6.66 -3.12 -3.70
N HIS A 447 -6.12 -4.16 -3.06
CA HIS A 447 -5.90 -5.49 -3.63
C HIS A 447 -6.67 -6.55 -2.83
N MET A 448 -6.51 -7.82 -3.20
CA MET A 448 -7.32 -8.92 -2.69
C MET A 448 -8.79 -8.70 -2.99
N VAL A 449 -9.11 -8.34 -4.24
CA VAL A 449 -10.52 -8.20 -4.67
C VAL A 449 -11.16 -9.58 -4.65
N ALA A 450 -12.17 -9.75 -3.79
CA ALA A 450 -12.84 -11.02 -3.60
C ALA A 450 -13.78 -11.35 -4.79
N PRO A 451 -14.14 -12.63 -4.98
CA PRO A 451 -15.23 -13.03 -5.86
C PRO A 451 -16.49 -12.20 -5.62
N LYS A 452 -17.25 -11.89 -6.68
CA LYS A 452 -18.49 -11.10 -6.58
C LYS A 452 -19.51 -11.71 -5.61
N GLU A 453 -19.47 -13.04 -5.42
CA GLU A 453 -20.32 -13.77 -4.49
C GLU A 453 -20.01 -13.48 -3.01
N GLN A 454 -18.82 -12.92 -2.73
CA GLN A 454 -18.32 -12.55 -1.41
C GLN A 454 -18.26 -11.02 -1.21
N ALA A 455 -18.71 -10.25 -2.20
CA ALA A 455 -18.86 -8.81 -2.03
C ALA A 455 -19.86 -8.51 -0.90
N LEU A 456 -19.64 -7.41 -0.18
CA LEU A 456 -20.52 -7.01 0.92
C LEU A 456 -21.95 -6.84 0.41
N ASP A 457 -22.88 -7.47 1.12
CA ASP A 457 -24.31 -7.37 0.83
C ASP A 457 -24.95 -6.16 1.51
N CYS A 458 -26.24 -5.91 1.22
CA CYS A 458 -26.97 -4.79 1.81
C CYS A 458 -26.95 -4.85 3.35
N ALA A 459 -27.10 -6.04 3.94
CA ALA A 459 -27.20 -6.21 5.38
C ALA A 459 -25.87 -5.90 6.10
N SER A 460 -24.75 -6.13 5.42
CA SER A 460 -23.41 -5.81 5.91
C SER A 460 -23.27 -4.33 6.26
N CYS A 461 -23.94 -3.43 5.53
CA CYS A 461 -23.80 -1.99 5.72
C CYS A 461 -25.03 -1.32 6.36
N HIS A 462 -26.24 -1.79 6.07
CA HIS A 462 -27.51 -1.14 6.46
C HIS A 462 -28.04 -1.56 7.85
N THR A 463 -27.21 -2.21 8.67
CA THR A 463 -27.51 -2.52 10.07
C THR A 463 -26.90 -1.47 11.02
N SER A 464 -27.37 -1.38 12.25
CA SER A 464 -26.88 -0.38 13.22
C SER A 464 -25.40 -0.54 13.57
N GLU A 465 -24.94 -1.78 13.61
CA GLU A 465 -23.53 -2.16 13.84
C GLU A 465 -22.86 -2.67 12.54
N GLY A 466 -23.32 -2.17 11.39
CA GLY A 466 -22.79 -2.55 10.09
C GLY A 466 -21.42 -1.92 9.79
N ARG A 467 -20.89 -2.21 8.60
CA ARG A 467 -19.58 -1.72 8.12
C ARG A 467 -19.44 -0.19 8.15
N LEU A 468 -20.54 0.52 7.98
CA LEU A 468 -20.56 1.98 7.96
C LEU A 468 -20.78 2.61 9.36
N ALA A 469 -20.78 1.80 10.42
CA ALA A 469 -20.88 2.25 11.79
C ALA A 469 -19.76 3.26 12.10
N GLY A 470 -20.14 4.42 12.65
CA GLY A 470 -19.19 5.50 12.97
C GLY A 470 -18.76 6.38 11.78
N VAL A 471 -19.15 6.04 10.53
CA VAL A 471 -18.87 6.91 9.38
C VAL A 471 -19.80 8.13 9.42
N LYS A 472 -19.20 9.30 9.59
CA LYS A 472 -19.93 10.57 9.74
C LYS A 472 -20.65 10.97 8.45
N GLY A 473 -21.74 11.73 8.59
CA GLY A 473 -22.42 12.39 7.47
C GLY A 473 -23.24 11.47 6.57
N ILE A 474 -23.48 10.22 6.98
CA ILE A 474 -24.37 9.30 6.28
C ILE A 474 -25.73 9.30 6.97
N TRP A 475 -26.81 9.44 6.21
CA TRP A 475 -28.16 9.15 6.71
C TRP A 475 -28.68 7.86 6.09
N MET A 476 -28.98 6.87 6.93
CA MET A 476 -29.58 5.60 6.52
C MET A 476 -30.66 5.20 7.52
N PRO A 477 -31.87 4.83 7.06
CA PRO A 477 -32.90 4.27 7.93
C PRO A 477 -32.36 3.07 8.71
N GLY A 478 -32.41 3.14 10.04
CA GLY A 478 -31.94 2.07 10.94
C GLY A 478 -30.52 2.24 11.49
N HIS A 479 -29.70 3.14 10.93
CA HIS A 479 -28.31 3.38 11.36
C HIS A 479 -28.18 4.66 12.20
N HIS A 480 -28.72 5.77 11.72
CA HIS A 480 -28.68 7.07 12.40
C HIS A 480 -30.11 7.54 12.69
N ARG A 481 -30.74 6.98 13.73
CA ARG A 481 -32.10 7.37 14.12
C ARG A 481 -32.08 8.72 14.84
N GLN A 482 -32.55 9.75 14.14
CA GLN A 482 -32.98 11.00 14.76
C GLN A 482 -34.51 10.94 14.86
N SER A 483 -35.03 10.47 15.99
CA SER A 483 -36.45 10.16 16.19
C SER A 483 -37.39 11.29 15.73
N LEU A 484 -37.01 12.54 15.96
CA LEU A 484 -37.77 13.73 15.53
C LEU A 484 -37.79 13.92 14.01
N LEU A 485 -36.66 13.75 13.33
CA LEU A 485 -36.56 13.85 11.87
C LEU A 485 -37.28 12.69 11.19
N ASP A 486 -37.16 11.48 11.73
CA ASP A 486 -37.85 10.30 11.22
C ASP A 486 -39.37 10.48 11.34
N GLN A 487 -39.87 10.93 12.50
CA GLN A 487 -41.29 11.24 12.71
C GLN A 487 -41.78 12.35 11.77
N ALA A 488 -41.02 13.44 11.61
CA ALA A 488 -41.38 14.53 10.72
C ALA A 488 -41.41 14.07 9.24
N GLY A 489 -40.43 13.26 8.82
CA GLY A 489 -40.35 12.71 7.47
C GLY A 489 -41.51 11.76 7.16
N PHE A 490 -41.83 10.82 8.05
CA PHE A 490 -42.97 9.92 7.88
C PHE A 490 -44.31 10.64 7.94
N LEU A 491 -44.45 11.67 8.78
CA LEU A 491 -45.63 12.52 8.81
C LEU A 491 -45.82 13.25 7.48
N LEU A 492 -44.75 13.84 6.93
CA LEU A 492 -44.78 14.53 5.65
C LEU A 492 -45.15 13.58 4.50
N ALA A 493 -44.54 12.40 4.45
CA ALA A 493 -44.88 11.36 3.47
C ALA A 493 -46.36 10.93 3.59
N GLY A 494 -46.87 10.77 4.81
CA GLY A 494 -48.27 10.47 5.08
C GLY A 494 -49.22 11.57 4.57
N LEU A 495 -48.88 12.84 4.81
CA LEU A 495 -49.65 13.99 4.32
C LEU A 495 -49.68 14.06 2.79
N ILE A 496 -48.54 13.79 2.12
CA ILE A 496 -48.46 13.73 0.66
C ILE A 496 -49.35 12.62 0.11
N LEU A 497 -49.32 11.43 0.74
CA LEU A 497 -50.11 10.28 0.31
C LEU A 497 -51.61 10.52 0.51
N LEU A 498 -52.01 11.15 1.63
CA LEU A 498 -53.38 11.61 1.87
C LEU A 498 -53.83 12.65 0.83
N GLY A 499 -52.97 13.62 0.50
CA GLY A 499 -53.25 14.62 -0.52
C GLY A 499 -53.44 14.01 -1.90
N ALA A 500 -52.56 13.08 -2.29
CA ALA A 500 -52.65 12.36 -3.56
C ALA A 500 -53.90 11.48 -3.64
N ALA A 501 -54.22 10.76 -2.56
CA ALA A 501 -55.44 9.95 -2.46
C ALA A 501 -56.69 10.84 -2.55
N GLY A 502 -56.74 11.94 -1.80
CA GLY A 502 -57.85 12.90 -1.83
C GLY A 502 -58.06 13.51 -3.22
N HIS A 503 -56.97 13.93 -3.88
CA HIS A 503 -57.03 14.43 -5.25
C HIS A 503 -57.50 13.35 -6.25
N GLY A 504 -57.03 12.11 -6.09
CA GLY A 504 -57.48 10.94 -6.86
C GLY A 504 -58.97 10.65 -6.69
N SER A 505 -59.47 10.63 -5.44
CA SER A 505 -60.88 10.44 -5.12
C SER A 505 -61.75 11.57 -5.68
N MET A 506 -61.30 12.82 -5.59
CA MET A 506 -62.01 13.97 -6.14
C MET A 506 -62.11 13.89 -7.68
N ARG A 507 -61.05 13.47 -8.36
CA ARG A 507 -61.07 13.18 -9.80
C ARG A 507 -62.05 12.06 -10.17
N PHE A 508 -62.09 10.99 -9.38
CA PHE A 508 -63.02 9.88 -9.60
C PHE A 508 -64.49 10.32 -9.47
N VAL A 509 -64.82 11.03 -8.40
CA VAL A 509 -66.20 11.51 -8.13
C VAL A 509 -66.64 12.55 -9.17
N THR A 510 -65.77 13.47 -9.58
CA THR A 510 -66.10 14.50 -10.58
C THR A 510 -66.21 13.94 -12.00
N ARG A 511 -65.46 12.88 -12.34
CA ARG A 511 -65.59 12.17 -13.62
C ARG A 511 -66.96 11.48 -13.75
N ASN A 512 -67.47 10.88 -12.67
CA ASN A 512 -68.78 10.23 -12.69
C ASN A 512 -69.96 11.23 -12.71
N LYS A 513 -69.76 12.50 -12.31
CA LYS A 513 -70.77 13.55 -12.46
C LYS A 513 -70.96 14.06 -13.89
N LYS A 514 -69.99 13.84 -14.80
CA LYS A 514 -70.09 14.24 -16.22
C LYS A 514 -70.74 13.19 -17.13
N SER A 515 -71.05 12.00 -16.62
CA SER A 515 -71.60 10.89 -17.43
C SER A 515 -73.08 10.61 -17.15
N GLY A 516 -73.77 11.50 -16.44
CA GLY A 516 -75.19 11.40 -16.09
C GLY A 516 -76.01 12.65 -16.41
N GLY A 517 -75.62 13.39 -17.46
CA GLY A 517 -76.38 14.50 -18.04
C GLY A 517 -76.85 14.16 -19.44
#